data_AF-A0A7C4M660-F1
#
_entry.id   AF-A0A7C4M660-F1
#
_cell.length_a   1.000
_cell.length_b   1.000
_cell.length_c   1.000
_cell.angle_alpha   90.00
_cell.angle_beta   90.00
_cell.angle_gamma   90.00
#
_symmetry.space_group_name_H-M   'P 1'
#
loop_
_entity.id
_entity.type
_entity.pdbx_description
1 polymer ?
#
loop_
_entity_poly.entity_id
_entity_poly.type
_entity_poly.pdbx_seq_one_letter_code
_entity_poly.pdbx_strand_id
1 'polypeptide(L)'
;MSVWHGDLHKKKPTGGKRRPYRGKRKFEMGSFPTETILGEHKMKISRRRGGNMKIRLVSTKWVNVADPETGETKKVEILRVVKNPANVDYDRRGVITRGCLLETPLGIAKVTSRPGQNGILNAILIERKK
;
A
#
# COMPACT_ATOMS: atom_id res chain seq x y z
N MET A 1 -14.76 -4.45 -14.86
CA MET A 1 -14.70 -2.97 -14.76
C MET A 1 -13.26 -2.49 -14.89
N SER A 2 -13.00 -1.38 -15.59
CA SER A 2 -11.66 -0.82 -15.81
C SER A 2 -11.52 0.56 -15.16
N VAL A 3 -10.48 0.76 -14.34
CA VAL A 3 -10.18 2.06 -13.70
C VAL A 3 -9.52 3.00 -14.70
N TRP A 4 -9.93 4.28 -14.72
CA TRP A 4 -9.44 5.29 -15.66
C TRP A 4 -8.94 6.54 -14.94
N HIS A 5 -7.76 7.03 -15.31
CA HIS A 5 -7.14 8.21 -14.68
C HIS A 5 -7.15 9.48 -15.56
N GLY A 6 -7.81 9.47 -16.71
CA GLY A 6 -7.94 10.65 -17.57
C GLY A 6 -8.94 11.68 -17.03
N ASP A 7 -8.63 12.98 -17.17
CA ASP A 7 -9.45 14.08 -16.62
C ASP A 7 -10.62 14.53 -17.52
N LEU A 8 -10.82 13.88 -18.67
CA LEU A 8 -11.87 14.24 -19.62
C LEU A 8 -13.29 14.16 -19.02
N HIS A 9 -13.48 13.32 -18.00
CA HIS A 9 -14.74 13.20 -17.26
C HIS A 9 -14.91 14.24 -16.16
N LYS A 10 -13.85 14.93 -15.74
CA LYS A 10 -13.87 15.94 -14.67
C LYS A 10 -14.35 17.29 -15.20
N LYS A 11 -14.84 18.14 -14.29
CA LYS A 11 -15.20 19.54 -14.58
C LYS A 11 -13.95 20.40 -14.78
N LYS A 12 -14.11 21.57 -15.42
CA LYS A 12 -13.08 22.62 -15.45
C LYS A 12 -12.91 23.23 -14.04
N PRO A 13 -11.77 23.89 -13.75
CA PRO A 13 -11.61 24.66 -12.52
C PRO A 13 -12.72 25.70 -12.31
N THR A 14 -13.23 26.30 -13.40
CA THR A 14 -14.37 27.23 -13.39
C THR A 14 -15.74 26.56 -13.19
N GLY A 15 -15.81 25.23 -13.01
CA GLY A 15 -17.05 24.47 -12.85
C GLY A 15 -17.74 24.06 -14.17
N GLY A 16 -17.35 24.63 -15.31
CA GLY A 16 -17.91 24.27 -16.62
C GLY A 16 -17.69 22.80 -16.99
N LYS A 17 -18.71 22.18 -17.61
CA LYS A 17 -18.64 20.78 -18.09
C LYS A 17 -17.64 20.66 -19.26
N ARG A 18 -16.72 19.70 -19.20
CA ARG A 18 -15.83 19.37 -20.31
C ARG A 18 -16.56 18.44 -21.31
N ARG A 19 -16.36 18.68 -22.60
CA ARG A 19 -16.81 17.76 -23.66
C ARG A 19 -15.64 16.82 -24.00
N PRO A 20 -15.79 15.49 -23.82
CA PRO A 20 -14.75 14.54 -24.22
C PRO A 20 -14.56 14.57 -25.74
N TYR A 21 -13.35 14.84 -26.21
CA TYR A 21 -13.02 14.90 -27.64
C TYR A 21 -12.47 13.58 -28.19
N ARG A 22 -12.21 12.59 -27.32
CA ARG A 22 -11.62 11.30 -27.68
C ARG A 22 -12.07 10.19 -26.73
N GLY A 23 -11.91 8.95 -27.19
CA GLY A 23 -12.06 7.75 -26.37
C GLY A 23 -10.91 7.51 -25.38
N LYS A 24 -11.09 6.47 -24.55
CA LYS A 24 -10.13 5.98 -23.56
C LYS A 24 -8.88 5.40 -24.26
N ARG A 25 -7.67 5.85 -23.87
CA ARG A 25 -6.35 5.41 -24.36
C ARG A 25 -5.52 4.65 -23.33
N LYS A 26 -4.88 3.54 -23.73
CA LYS A 26 -4.14 2.59 -22.85
C LYS A 26 -3.21 3.24 -21.80
N PHE A 27 -2.62 4.40 -22.07
CA PHE A 27 -1.73 5.09 -21.13
C PHE A 27 -2.43 5.72 -19.91
N GLU A 28 -3.75 5.92 -19.94
CA GLU A 28 -4.52 6.46 -18.79
C GLU A 28 -5.21 5.33 -18.00
N MET A 29 -4.94 4.07 -18.35
CA MET A 29 -5.51 2.91 -17.70
C MET A 29 -4.91 2.72 -16.30
N GLY A 30 -5.76 2.69 -15.30
CA GLY A 30 -5.42 2.35 -13.92
C GLY A 30 -5.49 0.86 -13.62
N SER A 31 -5.24 0.51 -12.37
CA SER A 31 -5.54 -0.83 -11.85
C SER A 31 -6.22 -0.72 -10.50
N PHE A 32 -7.03 -1.72 -10.15
CA PHE A 32 -7.60 -1.81 -8.81
C PHE A 32 -6.50 -1.82 -7.73
N PRO A 33 -6.79 -1.22 -6.56
CA PRO A 33 -5.88 -1.27 -5.43
C PRO A 33 -5.68 -2.73 -5.00
N THR A 34 -4.49 -3.02 -4.48
CA THR A 34 -4.23 -4.29 -3.79
C THR A 34 -4.20 -3.97 -2.32
N GLU A 35 -5.22 -4.40 -1.62
CA GLU A 35 -5.30 -4.32 -0.17
C GLU A 35 -4.47 -5.47 0.39
N THR A 36 -3.36 -5.15 1.05
CA THR A 36 -2.49 -6.16 1.66
C THR A 36 -3.07 -6.55 3.02
N ILE A 37 -3.31 -7.84 3.24
CA ILE A 37 -3.92 -8.36 4.47
C ILE A 37 -2.90 -9.25 5.22
N LEU A 38 -3.09 -9.42 6.52
CA LEU A 38 -2.34 -10.39 7.32
C LEU A 38 -2.70 -11.82 6.87
N GLY A 39 -1.69 -12.63 6.54
CA GLY A 39 -1.91 -14.02 6.13
C GLY A 39 -0.69 -14.66 5.49
N GLU A 40 -0.88 -15.78 4.81
CA GLU A 40 0.18 -16.47 4.08
C GLU A 40 0.85 -15.54 3.07
N HIS A 41 2.14 -15.73 2.86
CA HIS A 41 2.91 -14.84 2.01
C HIS A 41 2.54 -15.05 0.53
N LYS A 42 1.82 -14.07 -0.06
CA LYS A 42 1.38 -14.13 -1.45
C LYS A 42 1.72 -12.86 -2.19
N MET A 43 2.45 -13.02 -3.28
CA MET A 43 2.81 -11.94 -4.19
C MET A 43 2.11 -12.10 -5.55
N LYS A 44 1.76 -10.98 -6.17
CA LYS A 44 1.25 -10.93 -7.54
C LYS A 44 2.14 -10.06 -8.41
N ILE A 45 2.74 -10.67 -9.42
CA ILE A 45 3.56 -9.98 -10.42
C ILE A 45 2.64 -9.45 -11.51
N SER A 46 2.87 -8.22 -11.97
CA SER A 46 2.13 -7.63 -13.08
C SER A 46 3.00 -6.80 -14.00
N ARG A 47 2.87 -7.05 -15.30
CA ARG A 47 3.54 -6.27 -16.34
C ARG A 47 2.93 -4.87 -16.44
N ARG A 48 3.79 -3.87 -16.55
CA ARG A 48 3.47 -2.44 -16.71
C ARG A 48 3.99 -1.93 -18.06
N ARG A 49 3.77 -0.63 -18.31
CA ARG A 49 4.27 0.06 -19.51
C ARG A 49 5.79 -0.10 -19.60
N GLY A 50 6.31 -0.28 -20.82
CA GLY A 50 7.74 -0.47 -21.06
C GLY A 50 8.29 -1.84 -20.68
N GLY A 51 7.43 -2.79 -20.30
CA GLY A 51 7.85 -4.14 -19.92
C GLY A 51 8.29 -4.32 -18.47
N ASN A 52 8.30 -3.24 -17.70
CA ASN A 52 8.57 -3.28 -16.27
C ASN A 52 7.61 -4.20 -15.52
N MET A 53 8.11 -4.86 -14.48
CA MET A 53 7.31 -5.69 -13.59
C MET A 53 7.06 -4.96 -12.27
N LYS A 54 5.80 -4.93 -11.85
CA LYS A 54 5.40 -4.46 -10.51
C LYS A 54 4.97 -5.65 -9.68
N ILE A 55 5.66 -5.86 -8.56
CA ILE A 55 5.34 -6.88 -7.57
C ILE A 55 4.39 -6.27 -6.55
N ARG A 56 3.22 -6.89 -6.37
CA ARG A 56 2.25 -6.45 -5.37
C ARG A 56 2.13 -7.48 -4.28
N LEU A 57 2.21 -7.03 -3.03
CA LEU A 57 1.98 -7.89 -1.88
C LEU A 57 0.47 -8.01 -1.64
N VAL A 58 -0.07 -9.23 -1.73
CA VAL A 58 -1.49 -9.52 -1.47
C VAL A 58 -1.67 -9.84 0.00
N SER A 59 -0.78 -10.66 0.54
CA SER A 59 -0.80 -11.02 1.95
C SER A 59 0.60 -11.31 2.47
N THR A 60 0.83 -11.02 3.74
CA THR A 60 2.10 -11.34 4.42
C THR A 60 1.87 -11.50 5.91
N LYS A 61 2.67 -12.36 6.52
CA LYS A 61 2.74 -12.56 7.98
C LYS A 61 3.96 -11.86 8.60
N TRP A 62 4.93 -11.52 7.75
CA TRP A 62 6.23 -11.01 8.17
C TRP A 62 6.41 -9.55 7.77
N VAL A 63 7.12 -8.80 8.62
CA VAL A 63 7.57 -7.43 8.40
C VAL A 63 9.05 -7.31 8.75
N ASN A 64 9.79 -6.53 7.96
CA ASN A 64 11.14 -6.12 8.33
C ASN A 64 11.05 -4.82 9.13
N VAL A 65 11.42 -4.88 10.41
CA VAL A 65 11.40 -3.74 11.32
C VAL A 65 12.83 -3.24 11.51
N ALA A 66 13.08 -2.00 11.13
CA ALA A 66 14.32 -1.30 11.41
C ALA A 66 14.19 -0.51 12.72
N ASP A 67 15.13 -0.72 13.63
CA ASP A 67 15.27 0.06 14.85
C ASP A 67 16.23 1.24 14.57
N PRO A 68 15.76 2.50 14.64
CA PRO A 68 16.57 3.66 14.31
C PRO A 68 17.64 3.97 15.37
N GLU A 69 17.52 3.49 16.60
CA GLU A 69 18.50 3.76 17.67
C GLU A 69 19.68 2.79 17.61
N THR A 70 19.39 1.51 17.37
CA THR A 70 20.44 0.46 17.29
C THR A 70 20.98 0.28 15.87
N GLY A 71 20.24 0.74 14.85
CA GLY A 71 20.59 0.52 13.44
C GLY A 71 20.33 -0.90 12.94
N GLU A 72 19.82 -1.80 13.80
CA GLU A 72 19.54 -3.18 13.43
C GLU A 72 18.20 -3.32 12.72
N THR A 73 18.12 -4.22 11.74
CA THR A 73 16.86 -4.62 11.09
C THR A 73 16.56 -6.07 11.39
N LYS A 74 15.39 -6.34 11.97
CA LYS A 74 14.94 -7.71 12.30
C LYS A 74 13.67 -8.04 11.54
N LYS A 75 13.60 -9.26 11.03
CA LYS A 75 12.37 -9.81 10.43
C LYS A 75 11.49 -10.35 11.56
N VAL A 76 10.29 -9.83 11.68
CA VAL A 76 9.39 -10.14 12.80
C VAL A 76 8.00 -10.48 12.29
N GLU A 77 7.31 -11.33 13.04
CA GLU A 77 5.90 -11.64 12.84
C GLU A 77 5.01 -10.46 13.25
N ILE A 78 3.99 -10.19 12.45
CA ILE A 78 2.97 -9.17 12.74
C ILE A 78 1.89 -9.80 13.61
N LEU A 79 1.59 -9.19 14.75
CA LEU A 79 0.52 -9.65 15.63
C LEU A 79 -0.84 -9.12 15.16
N ARG A 80 -0.94 -7.80 15.00
CA ARG A 80 -2.15 -7.13 14.50
C ARG A 80 -1.85 -5.75 13.92
N VAL A 81 -2.81 -5.24 13.15
CA VAL A 81 -2.87 -3.84 12.74
C VAL A 81 -3.50 -3.04 13.90
N VAL A 82 -2.81 -1.99 14.35
CA VAL A 82 -3.31 -1.13 15.43
C VAL A 82 -4.15 0.01 14.88
N LYS A 83 -3.57 0.75 13.92
CA LYS A 83 -4.20 1.95 13.36
C LYS A 83 -3.65 2.31 12.00
N ASN A 84 -4.53 2.73 11.13
CA ASN A 84 -4.26 3.19 9.79
C ASN A 84 -4.75 4.63 9.67
N PRO A 85 -3.83 5.60 9.47
CA PRO A 85 -4.22 7.00 9.40
C PRO A 85 -5.11 7.32 8.19
N ALA A 86 -5.16 6.45 7.18
CA ALA A 86 -5.93 6.70 5.96
C ALA A 86 -7.44 6.48 6.12
N ASN A 87 -7.85 5.44 6.86
CA ASN A 87 -9.26 5.09 7.05
C ASN A 87 -9.43 4.12 8.23
N VAL A 88 -10.45 4.34 9.06
CA VAL A 88 -10.83 3.48 10.19
C VAL A 88 -11.34 2.11 9.71
N ASP A 89 -11.95 2.02 8.52
CA ASP A 89 -12.38 0.73 7.95
C ASP A 89 -11.19 -0.22 7.69
N TYR A 90 -10.03 0.33 7.32
CA TYR A 90 -8.83 -0.46 7.12
C TYR A 90 -8.28 -1.05 8.42
N ASP A 91 -8.58 -0.43 9.56
CA ASP A 91 -8.23 -0.97 10.88
C ASP A 91 -9.04 -2.22 11.16
N ARG A 92 -10.34 -2.15 10.90
CA ARG A 92 -11.28 -3.26 11.11
C ARG A 92 -10.97 -4.45 10.21
N ARG A 93 -10.60 -4.18 8.95
CA ARG A 93 -10.28 -5.21 7.95
C ARG A 93 -8.83 -5.70 8.03
N GLY A 94 -7.98 -5.05 8.84
CA GLY A 94 -6.56 -5.38 8.95
C GLY A 94 -5.75 -5.09 7.68
N VAL A 95 -6.08 -4.03 6.94
CA VAL A 95 -5.40 -3.67 5.68
C VAL A 95 -4.14 -2.87 5.97
N ILE A 96 -3.02 -3.34 5.42
CA ILE A 96 -1.69 -2.75 5.60
C ILE A 96 -1.40 -1.78 4.45
N THR A 97 -1.35 -0.49 4.76
CA THR A 97 -0.93 0.59 3.85
C THR A 97 0.33 1.28 4.35
N ARG A 98 0.89 2.17 3.52
CA ARG A 98 1.98 3.06 3.96
C ARG A 98 1.49 3.95 5.10
N GLY A 99 2.25 4.01 6.19
CA GLY A 99 1.93 4.80 7.39
C GLY A 99 1.08 4.06 8.42
N CYS A 100 0.68 2.82 8.14
CA CYS A 100 -0.02 1.96 9.09
C CYS A 100 0.87 1.64 10.30
N LEU A 101 0.28 1.62 11.49
CA LEU A 101 0.89 1.21 12.75
C LEU A 101 0.58 -0.28 13.00
N LEU A 102 1.63 -1.06 13.13
CA LEU A 102 1.59 -2.50 13.38
C LEU A 102 2.06 -2.79 14.80
N GLU A 103 1.40 -3.74 15.46
CA GLU A 103 1.92 -4.32 16.69
C GLU A 103 2.84 -5.49 16.34
N THR A 104 4.07 -5.42 16.82
CA THR A 104 5.08 -6.45 16.69
C THR A 104 5.63 -6.83 18.06
N PRO A 105 6.25 -8.00 18.22
CA PRO A 105 6.99 -8.38 19.43
C PRO A 105 7.99 -7.33 19.93
N LEU A 106 8.61 -6.55 19.04
CA LEU A 106 9.57 -5.49 19.41
C LEU A 106 8.89 -4.21 19.89
N GLY A 107 7.60 -4.04 19.60
CA GLY A 107 6.82 -2.83 19.90
C GLY A 107 5.99 -2.35 18.72
N ILE A 108 5.64 -1.06 18.74
CA ILE A 108 4.80 -0.44 17.71
C ILE A 108 5.69 0.01 16.56
N ALA A 109 5.41 -0.51 15.36
CA ALA A 109 6.18 -0.22 14.15
C ALA A 109 5.31 0.49 13.10
N LYS A 110 5.86 1.52 12.46
CA LYS A 110 5.20 2.26 11.36
C LYS A 110 5.71 1.81 10.01
N VAL A 111 4.77 1.40 9.16
CA VAL A 111 5.07 0.97 7.80
C VAL A 111 5.54 2.15 6.94
N THR A 112 6.72 2.04 6.34
CA THR A 112 7.28 3.08 5.44
C THR A 112 7.15 2.70 3.97
N SER A 113 7.19 1.40 3.69
CA SER A 113 7.05 0.83 2.35
C SER A 113 5.66 1.03 1.74
N ARG A 114 5.55 0.82 0.41
CA ARG A 114 4.28 0.76 -0.33
C ARG A 114 4.00 -0.69 -0.75
N PRO A 115 3.28 -1.49 0.06
CA PRO A 115 3.18 -2.95 -0.14
C PRO A 115 2.60 -3.34 -1.51
N GLY A 116 1.58 -2.62 -1.98
CA GLY A 116 0.96 -2.84 -3.29
C GLY A 116 1.82 -2.44 -4.50
N GLN A 117 3.06 -1.93 -4.31
CA GLN A 117 3.97 -1.59 -5.40
C GLN A 117 5.36 -2.22 -5.27
N ASN A 118 5.87 -2.35 -4.05
CA ASN A 118 7.22 -2.83 -3.78
C ASN A 118 7.27 -4.36 -3.61
N GLY A 119 6.17 -5.00 -3.20
CA GLY A 119 6.13 -6.43 -2.90
C GLY A 119 6.75 -6.83 -1.56
N ILE A 120 7.31 -5.88 -0.81
CA ILE A 120 7.97 -6.08 0.48
C ILE A 120 7.30 -5.17 1.52
N LEU A 121 7.27 -5.62 2.78
CA LEU A 121 6.77 -4.87 3.91
C LEU A 121 7.93 -4.48 4.86
N ASN A 122 8.30 -3.20 4.80
CA ASN A 122 9.27 -2.59 5.70
C ASN A 122 8.59 -1.58 6.63
N ALA A 123 9.03 -1.54 7.88
CA ALA A 123 8.57 -0.66 8.93
C ALA A 123 9.74 -0.13 9.77
N ILE A 124 9.50 1.00 10.44
CA ILE A 124 10.42 1.60 11.42
C ILE A 124 9.77 1.50 12.80
N LEU A 125 10.55 1.11 13.80
CA LEU A 125 10.09 1.07 15.19
C LEU A 125 9.86 2.50 15.71
N ILE A 126 8.69 2.74 16.32
CA ILE A 126 8.36 4.04 16.95
C ILE A 126 8.46 3.95 18.47
N GLU A 127 7.90 2.89 19.04
CA GLU A 127 7.84 2.71 20.48
C GLU A 127 8.27 1.29 20.80
N ARG A 128 9.27 1.15 21.68
CA ARG A 128 9.70 -0.15 22.20
C ARG A 128 8.69 -0.64 23.22
N LYS A 129 8.38 -1.93 23.16
CA LYS A 129 7.64 -2.60 24.22
C LYS A 129 8.57 -2.66 25.46
N LYS A 130 8.17 -2.01 26.55
CA LYS A 130 8.82 -2.14 27.86
C LYS A 130 8.63 -3.54 28.41
#